data_AF-A0A127CRG0-F1
#
_entry.id   AF-A0A127CRG0-F1
#
_cell.length_a   1.000
_cell.length_b   1.000
_cell.length_c   1.000
_cell.angle_alpha   90.00
_cell.angle_beta   90.00
_cell.angle_gamma   90.00
#
_symmetry.space_group_name_H-M   'P 1'
#
loop_
_entity.id
_entity.type
_entity.pdbx_description
1 polymer ?
#
loop_
_entity_poly.entity_id
_entity_poly.type
_entity_poly.pdbx_seq_one_letter_code
_entity_poly.pdbx_strand_id
1 'polypeptide(L)' 'MISKTEILERDILRVFRYACRQDRLDIAEFMLAALEKMDGEYARSTVSNRPLIDSYRDLIEPRDS' A
#
# COMPACT_ATOMS: atom_id res chain seq x y z
N MET A 1 -17.46 8.64 -6.82
CA MET A 1 -17.02 7.89 -8.02
C MET A 1 -15.69 7.27 -7.65
N ILE A 2 -15.57 5.94 -7.73
CA ILE A 2 -14.28 5.28 -7.56
C ILE A 2 -13.43 5.61 -8.78
N SER A 3 -12.23 6.11 -8.57
CA SER A 3 -11.26 6.42 -9.62
C SER A 3 -10.74 5.13 -10.26
N LYS A 4 -10.31 5.22 -11.52
CA LYS A 4 -9.70 4.08 -12.22
C LYS A 4 -8.49 3.52 -11.45
N THR A 5 -7.77 4.38 -10.74
CA THR A 5 -6.59 4.00 -9.97
C THR A 5 -6.95 3.24 -8.69
N GLU A 6 -8.02 3.62 -7.98
CA GLU A 6 -8.55 2.84 -6.84
C GLU A 6 -9.05 1.44 -7.26
N ILE A 7 -9.62 1.33 -8.47
CA ILE A 7 -10.02 0.02 -9.03
C ILE A 7 -8.77 -0.85 -9.27
N LEU A 8 -7.75 -0.28 -9.91
CA LEU A 8 -6.50 -0.97 -10.18
C LEU A 8 -5.81 -1.44 -8.90
N GLU A 9 -5.74 -0.59 -7.87
CA GLU A 9 -5.15 -0.93 -6.58
C GLU A 9 -5.87 -2.11 -5.92
N ARG A 10 -7.21 -2.11 -5.92
CA ARG A 10 -8.01 -3.24 -5.42
C ARG A 10 -7.75 -4.54 -6.18
N ASP A 11 -7.60 -4.48 -7.50
CA ASP A 11 -7.33 -5.65 -8.32
C ASP A 11 -5.93 -6.22 -8.03
N ILE A 12 -4.92 -5.36 -7.91
CA ILE A 12 -3.55 -5.78 -7.54
C ILE A 12 -3.54 -6.40 -6.15
N LEU A 13 -4.20 -5.79 -5.16
CA LEU A 13 -4.33 -6.34 -3.81
C LEU A 13 -5.01 -7.71 -3.80
N ARG A 14 -6.01 -7.91 -4.65
CA ARG A 14 -6.68 -9.21 -4.79
C ARG A 14 -5.73 -10.28 -5.31
N VAL A 15 -4.94 -9.96 -6.32
CA VAL A 15 -3.96 -10.89 -6.90
C VAL A 15 -2.82 -11.17 -5.91
N PHE A 16 -2.30 -10.15 -5.24
CA PHE A 16 -1.29 -10.28 -4.19
C PHE A 16 -1.73 -11.26 -3.09
N ARG A 17 -2.93 -11.06 -2.52
CA ARG A 17 -3.48 -11.97 -1.49
C ARG A 17 -3.62 -13.40 -1.99
N TYR A 18 -3.98 -13.58 -3.26
CA TYR A 18 -4.08 -14.91 -3.85
C TYR A 18 -2.69 -15.56 -4.03
N ALA A 19 -1.70 -14.80 -4.50
CA ALA A 19 -0.32 -15.26 -4.64
C ALA A 19 0.27 -15.70 -3.29
N CYS A 20 0.05 -14.92 -2.21
CA CYS A 20 0.48 -15.30 -0.86
C CYS A 20 -0.16 -16.63 -0.40
N ARG A 21 -1.44 -16.85 -0.71
CA ARG A 21 -2.14 -18.10 -0.33
C ARG A 21 -1.65 -19.32 -1.11
N GLN A 22 -1.08 -19.12 -2.29
CA GLN A 22 -0.57 -20.19 -3.17
C GLN A 22 0.94 -20.38 -3.03
N ASP A 23 1.59 -19.70 -2.07
CA ASP A 23 3.04 -19.69 -1.87
C ASP A 23 3.83 -19.27 -3.14
N ARG A 24 3.20 -18.45 -3.99
CA ARG A 24 3.80 -17.89 -5.21
C ARG A 24 4.48 -16.57 -4.88
N LEU A 25 5.60 -16.66 -4.17
CA LEU A 25 6.35 -15.50 -3.67
C LEU A 25 6.88 -14.60 -4.81
N ASP A 26 7.24 -15.19 -5.95
CA ASP A 26 7.62 -14.49 -7.19
C ASP A 26 6.55 -13.48 -7.63
N ILE A 27 5.29 -13.92 -7.62
CA ILE A 27 4.15 -13.10 -8.02
C ILE A 27 3.80 -12.11 -6.90
N ALA A 28 3.86 -12.54 -5.64
CA ALA A 28 3.55 -11.68 -4.50
C ALA A 28 4.53 -10.49 -4.42
N GLU A 29 5.83 -10.73 -4.60
CA GLU A 29 6.86 -9.69 -4.63
C GLU A 29 6.63 -8.70 -5.78
N PHE A 30 6.33 -9.20 -6.98
CA PHE A 30 6.01 -8.33 -8.12
C PHE A 30 4.78 -7.44 -7.87
N MET A 31 3.71 -8.02 -7.31
CA MET A 31 2.48 -7.26 -7.02
C MET A 31 2.70 -6.25 -5.89
N LEU A 32 3.53 -6.58 -4.90
CA LEU A 32 3.91 -5.67 -3.81
C LEU A 32 4.68 -4.46 -4.36
N ALA A 33 5.68 -4.68 -5.20
CA ALA A 33 6.45 -3.60 -5.83
C ALA A 33 5.56 -2.67 -6.68
N ALA A 34 4.54 -3.23 -7.35
CA ALA A 34 3.56 -2.43 -8.09
C ALA A 34 2.72 -1.53 -7.16
N LEU A 35 2.27 -2.06 -6.01
CA LEU A 35 1.54 -1.28 -5.00
C LEU A 35 2.40 -0.17 -4.41
N GLU A 36 3.65 -0.45 -4.04
CA GLU A 36 4.59 0.53 -3.50
C GLU A 36 4.86 1.67 -4.49
N LYS A 37 4.99 1.35 -5.78
CA LYS A 37 5.16 2.36 -6.83
C LYS A 37 3.92 3.25 -6.95
N MET A 38 2.73 2.67 -6.89
CA MET A 38 1.47 3.43 -6.93
C MET A 38 1.36 4.36 -5.72
N ASP A 39 1.65 3.88 -4.51
CA ASP A 39 1.63 4.69 -3.29
C ASP A 39 2.67 5.83 -3.35
N GLY A 40 3.87 5.56 -3.88
CA GLY A 40 4.90 6.58 -4.09
C GLY A 40 4.51 7.66 -5.11
N GLU A 41 3.76 7.30 -6.16
CA GLU A 41 3.19 8.25 -7.12
C GLU A 41 2.06 9.08 -6.49
N TYR A 42 1.21 8.45 -5.67
CA TYR A 42 0.18 9.14 -4.89
C TYR A 42 0.80 10.12 -3.89
N ALA A 43 1.75 9.70 -3.06
CA ALA A 43 2.42 10.52 -2.06
C ALA A 43 3.19 11.71 -2.64
N ARG A 44 3.60 11.62 -3.92
CA ARG A 44 4.21 12.71 -4.69
C ARG A 44 3.15 13.68 -5.26
N SER A 45 1.92 13.22 -5.45
CA SER A 45 0.77 14.05 -5.88
C SER A 45 -0.01 14.67 -4.70
N THR A 46 0.01 14.06 -3.52
CA THR A 46 -0.80 14.45 -2.33
C THR A 46 0.05 14.93 -1.15
N VAL A 47 0.99 15.84 -1.40
CA VAL A 47 1.76 16.54 -0.35
C VAL A 47 0.86 17.30 0.66
N SER A 48 -0.46 17.36 0.47
CA SER A 48 -1.37 18.14 1.30
C SER A 48 -2.03 17.40 2.47
N ASN A 49 -1.95 16.07 2.62
CA ASN A 49 -2.51 15.40 3.81
C ASN A 49 -1.99 13.97 3.95
N ARG A 50 -1.24 13.65 5.01
CA ARG A 50 -0.57 12.35 5.19
C ARG A 50 -1.03 11.61 6.47
N PRO A 51 -2.24 11.01 6.46
CA PRO A 51 -2.71 10.14 7.55
C PRO A 51 -1.80 8.94 7.81
N LEU A 52 -1.11 8.43 6.78
CA LEU A 52 -0.16 7.32 6.91
C LEU A 52 1.09 7.68 7.74
N ILE A 53 1.61 8.90 7.59
CA ILE A 53 2.75 9.36 8.38
C ILE A 53 2.36 9.53 9.85
N ASP A 54 1.15 10.01 10.12
CA ASP A 54 0.63 10.12 11.47
C ASP A 54 0.47 8.74 12.11
N SER A 55 -0.06 7.75 11.39
CA SER A 55 -0.13 6.36 11.86
C SER A 55 1.25 5.74 12.11
N TYR A 56 2.25 6.03 11.28
CA TYR A 56 3.63 5.58 11.52
C TYR A 56 4.26 6.24 12.75
N ARG A 57 3.96 7.52 13.01
CA ARG A 57 4.44 8.22 14.22
C ARG A 57 3.84 7.63 15.50
N ASP A 58 2.55 7.33 15.49
CA ASP A 58 1.84 6.70 16.62
C ASP A 58 2.43 5.33 17.03
N LEU A 59 3.03 4.60 16.07
CA LEU A 59 3.65 3.30 16.33
C LEU A 59 5.10 3.40 16.81
N ILE A 60 5.77 4.52 16.53
CA ILE A 60 7.19 4.74 16.83
C ILE A 60 7.38 5.49 18.15
N GLU A 61 6.38 6.26 18.61
CA GLU A 61 6.41 6.85 19.95
C GLU A 61 6.21 5.75 21.01
N PRO A 62 7.21 5.49 21.87
CA PRO A 62 7.00 4.65 23.03
C PRO A 62 6.00 5.37 23.93
N ARG A 63 4.91 4.70 24.30
CA ARG A 63 4.13 5.07 25.49
C ARG A 63 5.02 4.86 26.72
N ASP A 64 5.94 5.78 26.97
CA ASP A 64 6.61 5.88 28.25
C ASP A 64 5.63 6.48 29.27
N SER A 65 5.14 5.57 30.13
CA SER A 65 4.66 5.68 31.53
C SER A 65 3.77 6.87 31.94
#